data_AF-A0A0V1LSI1-F1
#
_entry.id   AF-A0A0V1LSI1-F1
#
_cell.length_a   1.000
_cell.length_b   1.000
_cell.length_c   1.000
_cell.angle_alpha   90.00
_cell.angle_beta   90.00
_cell.angle_gamma   90.00
#
_symmetry.space_group_name_H-M   'P 1'
#
loop_
_entity.id
_entity.type
_entity.pdbx_description
1 polymer ?
#
loop_
_entity_poly.entity_id
_entity_poly.type
_entity_poly.pdbx_seq_one_letter_code
_entity_poly.pdbx_strand_id
1 'polypeptide(L)'
;MSSDCNFTGTHNILFVMLLTQSTRKFLQVTVLEDQNFYLYTVIVVSHLYLGSTLLSMPKHEPFTPKAISNRIKAKGLQKLRWFCQMCQKQCRDQNGFKCHLTSESHQRQLLLFAESPGRFLGQYSGEFKKGFLDILTRQFGTKRVKANTVYQEYIKDRNHVHMNSTCWFTLTGFVNYLGRTGICKVDQTEKGWFIQYIDRSLEERREKMAKKVKMDMDDEERMRDVIMKQAERARERLKESGELEEEASYSELKKSDDQKIEFKLPKMVPVKDKLKPLEILSNAARSSTDRKFDKPSTSKSVTRPKSALDEIKEAEEMYKEKKNRTRCWLHPGIVVKIISKRYGERLNNEKGVVTNVKEERFACLQLLSDEDTTVTVEQKHLETVIPALNRTVLIVNGAYRGQKATLESVNEKNYSASVRICEGVIRGRLLENVEYEDICKWHGHSSALRVKIVERKSEDWKDATKRETMDSMSFELDRLLETSLPADLENWKIQFTGFKDLFARFLQVKPTVSWNQIKPLPEETIKPYSDLTEPSMDKVRSMLSKMVIVKLNGGLGTTMGCKGPKSLIPVRHDLTFLDLTMQQIEHLNLTHDVDIPLVLMNSFNTDQDTKRALRKYRNVKLSTH
;
A
#
# COMPACT_ATOMS: atom_id res chain seq x y z
N MET A 1 -48.40 -5.50 42.54
CA MET A 1 -49.17 -4.72 41.55
C MET A 1 -48.67 -5.15 40.17
N SER A 2 -49.06 -6.34 39.69
CA SER A 2 -50.24 -6.59 38.84
C SER A 2 -50.25 -5.73 37.57
N SER A 3 -49.83 -6.30 36.45
CA SER A 3 -50.67 -6.44 35.24
C SER A 3 -49.95 -7.29 34.19
N ASP A 4 -50.27 -8.58 34.21
CA ASP A 4 -50.16 -9.46 33.05
C ASP A 4 -51.06 -8.94 31.92
N CYS A 5 -50.52 -8.82 30.71
CA CYS A 5 -51.31 -8.70 29.49
C CYS A 5 -50.93 -9.84 28.55
N ASN A 6 -51.65 -10.96 28.73
CA ASN A 6 -51.75 -12.02 27.75
C ASN A 6 -52.47 -11.49 26.51
N PHE A 7 -51.77 -11.40 25.39
CA PHE A 7 -52.39 -11.30 24.07
C PHE A 7 -52.40 -12.70 23.43
N THR A 8 -53.49 -13.42 23.67
CA THR A 8 -53.89 -14.61 22.93
C THR A 8 -54.46 -14.18 21.58
N GLY A 9 -53.73 -14.45 20.50
CA GLY A 9 -54.16 -14.12 19.13
C GLY A 9 -53.25 -14.74 18.09
N THR A 10 -53.31 -16.06 17.91
CA THR A 10 -52.64 -16.79 16.84
C THR A 10 -53.34 -16.53 15.50
N HIS A 11 -53.04 -15.40 14.86
CA HIS A 11 -53.34 -15.21 13.44
C HIS A 11 -52.26 -15.93 12.61
N ASN A 12 -52.55 -17.17 12.21
CA ASN A 12 -51.76 -17.89 11.22
C ASN A 12 -51.89 -17.20 9.86
N ILE A 13 -50.97 -16.30 9.54
CA ILE A 13 -50.79 -15.75 8.20
C ILE A 13 -49.94 -16.76 7.41
N LEU A 14 -50.60 -17.51 6.52
CA LEU A 14 -49.94 -18.46 5.63
C LEU A 14 -49.34 -17.69 4.44
N PHE A 15 -48.03 -17.46 4.47
CA PHE A 15 -47.29 -16.84 3.37
C PHE A 15 -46.96 -17.90 2.30
N VAL A 16 -47.75 -17.98 1.22
CA VAL A 16 -47.46 -18.89 0.09
C VAL A 16 -46.62 -18.13 -0.95
N MET A 17 -45.30 -18.36 -0.92
CA MET A 17 -44.36 -17.78 -1.88
C MET A 17 -44.18 -18.73 -3.08
N LEU A 18 -44.95 -18.51 -4.15
CA LEU A 18 -44.75 -19.22 -5.42
C LEU A 18 -43.56 -18.62 -6.18
N LEU A 19 -42.37 -19.20 -5.97
CA LEU A 19 -41.16 -18.89 -6.75
C LEU A 19 -41.22 -19.63 -8.10
N THR A 20 -41.59 -18.93 -9.17
CA THR A 20 -41.40 -19.43 -10.53
C THR A 20 -39.92 -19.34 -10.90
N GLN A 21 -39.19 -20.46 -10.81
CA GLN A 21 -37.84 -20.58 -11.34
C GLN A 21 -37.87 -20.50 -12.87
N SER A 22 -37.33 -19.40 -13.41
CA SER A 22 -36.95 -19.29 -14.82
C SER A 22 -35.43 -19.35 -14.92
N THR A 23 -34.87 -20.55 -14.96
CA THR A 23 -33.50 -20.80 -15.42
C THR A 23 -33.51 -21.97 -16.41
N ARG A 24 -33.70 -21.64 -17.70
CA ARG A 24 -33.37 -22.55 -18.79
C ARG A 24 -31.85 -22.80 -18.76
N LYS A 25 -31.43 -23.95 -18.25
CA LYS A 25 -30.21 -24.62 -18.73
C LYS A 25 -30.63 -25.52 -19.87
N PHE A 26 -30.14 -25.23 -21.07
CA PHE A 26 -30.17 -26.17 -22.18
C PHE A 26 -29.36 -27.41 -21.75
N LEU A 27 -30.06 -28.49 -21.40
CA LEU A 27 -29.51 -29.83 -21.43
C LEU A 27 -29.75 -30.36 -22.84
N GLN A 28 -28.69 -30.47 -23.63
CA GLN A 28 -28.73 -31.17 -24.90
C GLN A 28 -28.79 -32.67 -24.58
N VAL A 29 -30.00 -33.23 -24.56
CA VAL A 29 -30.21 -34.68 -24.47
C VAL A 29 -29.97 -35.23 -25.88
N THR A 30 -28.79 -35.79 -26.09
CA THR A 30 -28.51 -36.61 -27.27
C THR A 30 -29.04 -38.00 -26.95
N VAL A 31 -30.09 -38.41 -27.67
CA VAL A 31 -30.57 -39.79 -27.69
C VAL A 31 -29.53 -40.63 -28.42
N LEU A 32 -28.94 -41.59 -27.72
CA LEU A 32 -28.22 -42.72 -28.31
C LEU A 32 -28.84 -43.98 -27.71
N GLU A 33 -29.67 -44.63 -28.52
CA GLU A 33 -29.96 -46.05 -28.38
C GLU A 33 -28.65 -46.81 -28.62
N ASP A 34 -28.21 -47.62 -27.67
CA ASP A 34 -27.87 -49.02 -27.93
C ASP A 34 -27.49 -49.78 -26.65
N GLN A 35 -27.69 -51.09 -26.76
CA GLN A 35 -27.86 -52.08 -25.72
C GLN A 35 -26.56 -52.54 -25.03
N ASN A 36 -26.75 -53.18 -23.86
CA ASN A 36 -25.90 -54.20 -23.20
C ASN A 36 -24.74 -53.77 -22.27
N PHE A 37 -25.07 -53.82 -20.97
CA PHE A 37 -24.51 -54.73 -19.94
C PHE A 37 -23.00 -54.76 -19.54
N TYR A 38 -22.83 -54.73 -18.20
CA TYR A 38 -21.76 -55.24 -17.31
C TYR A 38 -20.52 -54.37 -16.95
N LEU A 39 -20.54 -53.92 -15.69
CA LEU A 39 -19.58 -54.20 -14.60
C LEU A 39 -18.10 -53.86 -14.82
N TYR A 40 -17.56 -52.77 -14.23
CA TYR A 40 -16.14 -52.71 -13.83
C TYR A 40 -15.86 -51.79 -12.63
N THR A 41 -15.60 -52.46 -11.50
CA THR A 41 -14.46 -52.33 -10.58
C THR A 41 -13.83 -50.95 -10.34
N VAL A 42 -13.99 -50.50 -9.09
CA VAL A 42 -13.17 -49.47 -8.42
C VAL A 42 -11.75 -49.99 -8.25
N ILE A 43 -10.76 -49.31 -8.85
CA ILE A 43 -9.34 -49.46 -8.49
C ILE A 43 -8.83 -48.12 -7.97
N VAL A 44 -8.57 -48.10 -6.67
CA VAL A 44 -7.79 -47.10 -5.96
C VAL A 44 -6.33 -47.28 -6.36
N VAL A 45 -5.68 -46.24 -6.88
CA VAL A 45 -4.22 -46.14 -6.88
C VAL A 45 -3.81 -44.82 -6.24
N SER A 46 -3.50 -44.90 -4.95
CA SER A 46 -2.70 -43.92 -4.24
C SER A 46 -1.24 -44.10 -4.65
N HIS A 47 -0.54 -43.06 -5.12
CA HIS A 47 0.91 -42.94 -4.90
C HIS A 47 1.40 -41.48 -5.08
N LEU A 48 1.71 -40.89 -3.93
CA LEU A 48 2.94 -40.15 -3.60
C LEU A 48 3.45 -38.97 -4.45
N TYR A 49 3.67 -37.90 -3.68
CA TYR A 49 4.51 -36.72 -3.90
C TYR A 49 5.81 -36.95 -4.69
N LEU A 50 6.06 -36.08 -5.67
CA LEU A 50 7.41 -35.63 -6.04
C LEU A 50 7.38 -34.20 -6.64
N GLY A 51 8.20 -33.34 -6.01
CA GLY A 51 8.82 -32.08 -6.46
C GLY A 51 8.30 -31.29 -7.68
N SER A 52 7.89 -30.05 -7.40
CA SER A 52 8.25 -28.79 -8.09
C SER A 52 8.66 -28.83 -9.57
N THR A 53 7.82 -28.29 -10.46
CA THR A 53 8.26 -27.35 -11.52
C THR A 53 7.13 -26.42 -11.94
N LEU A 54 7.46 -25.13 -12.02
CA LEU A 54 6.60 -24.03 -12.48
C LEU A 54 6.21 -24.21 -13.95
N LEU A 55 5.01 -24.73 -14.23
CA LEU A 55 4.41 -24.64 -15.56
C LEU A 55 3.69 -23.31 -15.71
N SER A 56 4.45 -22.29 -16.11
CA SER A 56 3.90 -21.13 -16.82
C SER A 56 3.22 -21.63 -18.10
N MET A 57 1.96 -21.25 -18.34
CA MET A 57 1.32 -21.51 -19.64
C MET A 57 2.24 -21.02 -20.78
N PRO A 58 2.44 -21.80 -21.85
CA PRO A 58 3.33 -21.42 -22.94
C PRO A 58 2.76 -20.17 -23.64
N LYS A 59 3.49 -19.05 -23.54
CA LYS A 59 3.22 -17.87 -24.36
C LYS A 59 3.56 -18.24 -25.80
N HIS A 60 2.68 -17.90 -26.74
CA HIS A 60 2.94 -18.13 -28.18
C HIS A 60 4.31 -17.55 -28.57
N GLU A 61 5.12 -18.35 -29.25
CA GLU A 61 6.44 -17.94 -29.69
C GLU A 61 6.37 -16.64 -30.52
N PRO A 62 7.31 -15.71 -30.32
CA PRO A 62 7.34 -14.46 -31.08
C PRO A 62 7.34 -14.78 -32.58
N PHE A 63 6.54 -14.02 -33.35
CA PHE A 63 6.33 -14.17 -34.80
C PHE A 63 5.38 -15.27 -35.27
N THR A 64 4.78 -16.07 -34.39
CA THR A 64 3.67 -16.94 -34.80
C THR A 64 2.46 -16.13 -35.30
N PRO A 65 1.69 -16.62 -36.29
CA PRO A 65 0.48 -15.93 -36.79
C PRO A 65 -0.52 -15.58 -35.68
N LYS A 66 -0.60 -16.42 -34.64
CA LYS A 66 -1.45 -16.19 -33.46
C LYS A 66 -0.88 -15.10 -32.55
N ALA A 67 0.45 -15.03 -32.34
CA ALA A 67 1.09 -13.93 -31.63
C ALA A 67 0.96 -12.59 -32.39
N ILE A 68 1.09 -12.60 -33.72
CA ILE A 68 0.92 -11.42 -34.57
C ILE A 68 -0.54 -10.96 -34.56
N SER A 69 -1.50 -11.87 -34.75
CA SER A 69 -2.94 -11.59 -34.61
C SER A 69 -3.28 -10.99 -33.24
N ASN A 70 -2.71 -11.53 -32.15
CA ASN A 70 -2.93 -11.01 -30.81
C ASN A 70 -2.31 -9.62 -30.62
N ARG A 71 -1.12 -9.36 -31.17
CA ARG A 71 -0.49 -8.03 -31.16
C ARG A 71 -1.29 -7.00 -31.97
N ILE A 72 -1.78 -7.36 -33.15
CA ILE A 72 -2.60 -6.48 -34.01
C ILE A 72 -3.94 -6.18 -33.33
N LYS A 73 -4.61 -7.21 -32.79
CA LYS A 73 -5.88 -7.04 -32.04
C LYS A 73 -5.70 -6.24 -30.75
N ALA A 74 -4.52 -6.34 -30.11
CA ALA A 74 -4.19 -5.54 -28.94
C ALA A 74 -3.98 -4.05 -29.27
N LYS A 75 -3.55 -3.67 -30.48
CA LYS A 75 -3.35 -2.25 -30.85
C LYS A 75 -4.64 -1.41 -30.81
N GLY A 76 -5.82 -2.02 -30.93
CA GLY A 76 -7.12 -1.33 -30.90
C GLY A 76 -7.76 -1.12 -29.51
N LEU A 77 -7.14 -1.59 -28.42
CA LEU A 77 -7.69 -1.52 -27.06
C LEU A 77 -7.12 -0.31 -26.28
N GLN A 78 -7.62 0.89 -26.57
CA GLN A 78 -7.18 2.13 -25.88
C GLN A 78 -8.07 2.54 -24.69
N LYS A 79 -9.28 1.98 -24.53
CA LYS A 79 -10.15 2.30 -23.38
C LYS A 79 -9.85 1.38 -22.19
N LEU A 80 -9.26 1.95 -21.14
CA LEU A 80 -8.77 1.32 -19.89
C LEU A 80 -9.87 0.73 -18.97
N ARG A 81 -11.12 0.62 -19.41
CA ARG A 81 -12.24 0.19 -18.56
C ARG A 81 -12.09 -1.24 -18.01
N TRP A 82 -11.38 -2.11 -18.72
CA TRP A 82 -11.27 -3.53 -18.42
C TRP A 82 -9.84 -3.96 -18.09
N PHE A 83 -9.11 -3.20 -17.28
CA PHE A 83 -7.74 -3.51 -16.86
C PHE A 83 -7.67 -3.93 -15.38
N CYS A 84 -6.92 -4.98 -15.07
CA CYS A 84 -6.64 -5.41 -13.69
C CYS A 84 -5.21 -5.04 -13.30
N GLN A 85 -5.06 -4.18 -12.28
CA GLN A 85 -3.73 -3.79 -11.78
C GLN A 85 -3.00 -4.93 -11.07
N MET A 86 -3.71 -5.72 -10.24
CA MET A 86 -3.08 -6.82 -9.48
C MET A 86 -2.40 -7.83 -10.41
N CYS A 87 -3.04 -8.12 -11.53
CA CYS A 87 -2.56 -9.07 -12.53
C CYS A 87 -1.82 -8.42 -13.70
N GLN A 88 -1.71 -7.08 -13.71
CA GLN A 88 -1.22 -6.26 -14.83
C GLN A 88 -1.80 -6.70 -16.19
N LYS A 89 -3.10 -7.02 -16.21
CA LYS A 89 -3.76 -7.68 -17.34
C LYS A 89 -4.87 -6.83 -17.92
N GLN A 90 -4.73 -6.47 -19.19
CA GLN A 90 -5.81 -5.84 -19.95
C GLN A 90 -6.76 -6.90 -20.53
N CYS A 91 -8.02 -6.83 -20.14
CA CYS A 91 -9.10 -7.65 -20.68
C CYS A 91 -9.79 -6.92 -21.84
N ARG A 92 -10.38 -7.69 -22.76
CA ARG A 92 -10.92 -7.15 -24.02
C ARG A 92 -12.30 -6.53 -23.85
N ASP A 93 -13.13 -7.15 -23.03
CA ASP A 93 -14.54 -6.88 -22.86
C ASP A 93 -14.95 -7.13 -21.40
N GLN A 94 -16.20 -6.77 -21.08
CA GLN A 94 -16.74 -6.94 -19.74
C GLN A 94 -16.77 -8.41 -19.32
N ASN A 95 -17.06 -9.33 -20.25
CA ASN A 95 -17.11 -10.75 -19.95
C ASN A 95 -15.72 -11.33 -19.73
N GLY A 96 -14.72 -10.97 -20.54
CA GLY A 96 -13.33 -11.33 -20.31
C GLY A 96 -12.79 -10.81 -18.97
N PHE A 97 -13.20 -9.61 -18.56
CA PHE A 97 -12.84 -9.07 -17.24
C PHE A 97 -13.52 -9.85 -16.10
N LYS A 98 -14.81 -10.18 -16.23
CA LYS A 98 -15.52 -11.02 -15.25
C LYS A 98 -14.87 -12.40 -15.10
N CYS A 99 -14.58 -13.08 -16.21
CA CYS A 99 -13.89 -14.37 -16.21
C CYS A 99 -12.48 -14.28 -15.59
N HIS A 100 -11.80 -13.15 -15.77
CA HIS A 100 -10.52 -12.89 -15.13
C HIS A 100 -10.65 -12.72 -13.61
N LEU A 101 -11.66 -11.97 -13.13
CA LEU A 101 -11.92 -11.81 -11.69
C LEU A 101 -12.27 -13.14 -11.00
N THR A 102 -12.96 -14.04 -11.71
CA THR A 102 -13.27 -15.39 -11.21
C THR A 102 -12.12 -16.38 -11.38
N SER A 103 -11.01 -16.01 -12.02
CA SER A 103 -9.90 -16.93 -12.26
C SER A 103 -9.06 -17.15 -11.00
N GLU A 104 -8.62 -18.40 -10.80
CA GLU A 104 -7.77 -18.80 -9.68
C GLU A 104 -6.49 -17.95 -9.57
N SER A 105 -5.88 -17.61 -10.72
CA SER A 105 -4.69 -16.75 -10.76
C SER A 105 -4.92 -15.36 -10.16
N HIS A 106 -6.09 -14.77 -10.38
CA HIS A 106 -6.47 -13.48 -9.82
C HIS A 106 -6.78 -13.60 -8.33
N GLN A 107 -7.54 -14.64 -7.95
CA GLN A 107 -7.89 -14.92 -6.56
C GLN A 107 -6.66 -15.16 -5.69
N ARG A 108 -5.65 -15.88 -6.20
CA ARG A 108 -4.38 -16.09 -5.49
C ARG A 108 -3.62 -14.78 -5.25
N GLN A 109 -3.60 -13.89 -6.24
CA GLN A 109 -2.98 -12.57 -6.07
C GLN A 109 -3.75 -11.68 -5.10
N LEU A 110 -5.08 -11.79 -5.06
CA LEU A 110 -5.90 -11.11 -4.04
C LEU A 110 -5.63 -11.63 -2.63
N LEU A 111 -5.41 -12.93 -2.45
CA LEU A 111 -5.05 -13.50 -1.14
C LEU A 111 -3.69 -12.98 -0.67
N LEU A 112 -2.68 -12.95 -1.56
CA LEU A 112 -1.37 -12.37 -1.26
C LEU A 112 -1.47 -10.88 -0.91
N PHE A 113 -2.35 -10.14 -1.59
CA PHE A 113 -2.63 -8.75 -1.27
C PHE A 113 -3.29 -8.60 0.11
N ALA A 114 -4.27 -9.46 0.44
CA ALA A 114 -4.96 -9.43 1.72
C ALA A 114 -4.03 -9.71 2.91
N GLU A 115 -3.03 -10.57 2.74
CA GLU A 115 -2.00 -10.84 3.74
C GLU A 115 -1.05 -9.64 3.99
N SER A 116 -0.80 -8.81 2.97
CA SER A 116 0.16 -7.70 3.08
C SER A 116 -0.18 -6.45 2.25
N PRO A 117 -1.29 -5.74 2.54
CA PRO A 117 -1.76 -4.62 1.72
C PRO A 117 -0.72 -3.48 1.60
N GLY A 118 0.00 -3.20 2.69
CA GLY A 118 0.98 -2.11 2.74
C GLY A 118 2.19 -2.31 1.82
N ARG A 119 2.62 -3.55 1.58
CA ARG A 119 3.76 -3.85 0.70
C ARG A 119 3.42 -3.57 -0.77
N PHE A 120 2.27 -4.06 -1.21
CA PHE A 120 1.80 -3.85 -2.59
C PHE A 120 1.50 -2.38 -2.87
N LEU A 121 0.80 -1.69 -1.95
CA LEU A 121 0.55 -0.26 -2.08
C LEU A 121 1.85 0.56 -2.08
N GLY A 122 2.82 0.20 -1.23
CA GLY A 122 4.14 0.83 -1.22
C GLY A 122 4.90 0.63 -2.53
N GLN A 123 4.85 -0.58 -3.10
CA GLN A 123 5.48 -0.89 -4.38
C GLN A 123 4.85 -0.11 -5.54
N TYR A 124 3.51 -0.15 -5.68
CA TYR A 124 2.82 0.59 -6.74
C TYR A 124 3.04 2.11 -6.62
N SER A 125 3.02 2.63 -5.39
CA SER A 125 3.29 4.06 -5.16
C SER A 125 4.74 4.43 -5.47
N GLY A 126 5.70 3.55 -5.16
CA GLY A 126 7.10 3.72 -5.52
C GLY A 126 7.34 3.71 -7.02
N GLU A 127 6.75 2.74 -7.73
CA GLU A 127 6.83 2.61 -9.19
C GLU A 127 6.17 3.81 -9.89
N PHE A 128 5.00 4.24 -9.43
CA PHE A 128 4.32 5.43 -9.93
C PHE A 128 5.16 6.69 -9.74
N LYS A 129 5.66 6.92 -8.52
CA LYS A 129 6.52 8.07 -8.21
C LYS A 129 7.77 8.10 -9.08
N LYS A 130 8.44 6.95 -9.22
CA LYS A 130 9.65 6.83 -10.05
C LYS A 130 9.34 7.11 -11.52
N GLY A 131 8.33 6.47 -12.10
CA GLY A 131 7.96 6.68 -13.50
C GLY A 131 7.52 8.12 -13.79
N PHE A 132 6.82 8.77 -12.86
CA PHE A 132 6.45 10.18 -13.01
C PHE A 132 7.67 11.12 -12.96
N LEU A 133 8.60 10.90 -12.01
CA LEU A 133 9.82 11.70 -11.90
C LEU A 133 10.78 11.45 -13.07
N ASP A 134 10.85 10.23 -13.61
CA ASP A 134 11.66 9.90 -14.78
C ASP A 134 11.17 10.67 -16.02
N ILE A 135 9.85 10.82 -16.21
CA ILE A 135 9.31 11.63 -17.31
C ILE A 135 9.59 13.11 -17.08
N LEU A 136 9.37 13.60 -15.86
CA LEU A 136 9.61 14.99 -15.50
C LEU A 136 11.08 15.39 -15.74
N THR A 137 12.02 14.56 -15.30
CA THR A 137 13.46 14.79 -15.47
C THR A 137 13.92 14.64 -16.90
N ARG A 138 13.47 13.60 -17.62
CA ARG A 138 13.95 13.30 -18.98
C ARG A 138 13.42 14.25 -20.05
N GLN A 139 12.16 14.69 -19.94
CA GLN A 139 11.53 15.52 -20.97
C GLN A 139 11.55 17.01 -20.64
N PHE A 140 11.43 17.36 -19.36
CA PHE A 140 11.21 18.74 -18.94
C PHE A 140 12.36 19.30 -18.09
N GLY A 141 13.16 18.43 -17.46
CA GLY A 141 14.31 18.82 -16.64
C GLY A 141 13.88 19.75 -15.51
N THR A 142 14.48 20.95 -15.45
CA THR A 142 14.18 21.99 -14.46
C THR A 142 13.19 23.04 -14.96
N LYS A 143 12.51 22.83 -16.10
CA LYS A 143 11.51 23.77 -16.61
C LYS A 143 10.22 23.66 -15.80
N ARG A 144 9.50 24.79 -15.69
CA ARG A 144 8.18 24.86 -15.06
C ARG A 144 7.12 24.30 -16.02
N VAL A 145 6.42 23.25 -15.63
CA VAL A 145 5.46 22.53 -16.48
C VAL A 145 4.17 22.25 -15.74
N LYS A 146 3.04 22.21 -16.47
CA LYS A 146 1.74 21.86 -15.90
C LYS A 146 1.69 20.37 -15.52
N ALA A 147 1.25 20.06 -14.30
CA ALA A 147 1.22 18.69 -13.79
C ALA A 147 0.39 17.72 -14.66
N ASN A 148 -0.73 18.20 -15.20
CA ASN A 148 -1.59 17.40 -16.09
C ASN A 148 -0.87 16.96 -17.36
N THR A 149 0.03 17.78 -17.92
CA THR A 149 0.77 17.45 -19.14
C THR A 149 1.73 16.29 -18.88
N VAL A 150 2.44 16.33 -17.75
CA VAL A 150 3.34 15.24 -17.34
C VAL A 150 2.56 13.95 -17.06
N TYR A 151 1.40 14.07 -16.42
CA TYR A 151 0.53 12.93 -16.17
C TYR A 151 -0.05 12.32 -17.46
N GLN A 152 -0.39 13.14 -18.45
CA GLN A 152 -0.83 12.67 -19.76
C GLN A 152 0.28 11.91 -20.49
N GLU A 153 1.53 12.39 -20.44
CA GLU A 153 2.67 11.65 -20.99
C GLU A 153 2.90 10.33 -20.26
N TYR A 154 2.67 10.28 -18.93
CA TYR A 154 2.75 9.05 -18.16
C TYR A 154 1.71 8.00 -18.58
N ILE A 155 0.47 8.42 -18.82
CA ILE A 155 -0.63 7.52 -19.23
C ILE A 155 -0.46 7.01 -20.67
N LYS A 156 0.37 7.66 -21.50
CA LYS A 156 0.64 7.16 -22.87
C LYS A 156 1.31 5.79 -22.86
N ASP A 157 2.11 5.48 -21.84
CA ASP A 157 2.64 4.13 -21.69
C ASP A 157 1.49 3.18 -21.32
N ARG A 158 1.38 2.05 -22.03
CA ARG A 158 0.31 1.08 -21.81
C ARG A 158 0.48 0.29 -20.51
N ASN A 159 1.71 0.20 -20.02
CA ASN A 159 2.05 -0.57 -18.82
C ASN A 159 2.26 0.33 -17.58
N HIS A 160 1.74 1.55 -17.60
CA HIS A 160 1.83 2.46 -16.47
C HIS A 160 1.01 1.95 -15.27
N VAL A 161 1.44 2.31 -14.05
CA VAL A 161 0.69 2.02 -12.83
C VAL A 161 -0.46 3.00 -12.74
N HIS A 162 -1.69 2.48 -12.62
CA HIS A 162 -2.86 3.34 -12.51
C HIS A 162 -2.88 4.08 -11.17
N MET A 163 -3.19 5.38 -11.19
CA MET A 163 -3.12 6.25 -10.00
C MET A 163 -4.03 5.77 -8.85
N ASN A 164 -5.24 5.28 -9.17
CA ASN A 164 -6.18 4.71 -8.17
C ASN A 164 -5.63 3.47 -7.44
N SER A 165 -4.53 2.87 -7.91
CA SER A 165 -3.90 1.72 -7.28
C SER A 165 -2.72 2.11 -6.37
N THR A 166 -2.47 3.41 -6.20
CA THR A 166 -1.42 3.97 -5.34
C THR A 166 -2.02 4.60 -4.09
N CYS A 167 -1.18 5.10 -3.18
CA CYS A 167 -1.62 5.89 -2.03
C CYS A 167 -2.15 7.29 -2.39
N TRP A 168 -2.01 7.72 -3.66
CA TRP A 168 -2.51 9.01 -4.13
C TRP A 168 -3.72 8.82 -5.05
N PHE A 169 -4.90 9.15 -4.55
CA PHE A 169 -6.17 9.01 -5.29
C PHE A 169 -6.42 10.13 -6.30
N THR A 170 -5.69 11.24 -6.19
CA THR A 170 -5.81 12.40 -7.08
C THR A 170 -4.44 12.94 -7.46
N LEU A 171 -4.32 13.49 -8.68
CA LEU A 171 -3.08 14.11 -9.15
C LEU A 171 -2.68 15.29 -8.25
N THR A 172 -3.66 16.06 -7.79
CA THR A 172 -3.47 17.17 -6.85
C THR A 172 -2.85 16.70 -5.54
N GLY A 173 -3.35 15.59 -4.97
CA GLY A 173 -2.79 15.00 -3.75
C GLY A 173 -1.34 14.56 -3.93
N PHE A 174 -1.01 13.99 -5.09
CA PHE A 174 0.37 13.61 -5.42
C PHE A 174 1.29 14.83 -5.60
N VAL A 175 0.84 15.85 -6.32
CA VAL A 175 1.60 17.09 -6.54
C VAL A 175 1.88 17.79 -5.21
N ASN A 176 0.88 17.89 -4.32
CA ASN A 176 1.06 18.42 -2.97
C ASN A 176 2.07 17.61 -2.14
N TYR A 177 2.07 16.28 -2.29
CA TYR A 177 3.09 15.42 -1.67
C TYR A 177 4.50 15.72 -2.20
N LEU A 178 4.68 15.93 -3.52
CA LEU A 178 5.97 16.31 -4.10
C LEU A 178 6.47 17.67 -3.59
N GLY A 179 5.55 18.62 -3.37
CA GLY A 179 5.85 19.90 -2.75
C GLY A 179 6.28 19.77 -1.29
N ARG A 180 5.52 19.02 -0.47
CA ARG A 180 5.83 18.78 0.95
C ARG A 180 7.15 18.04 1.16
N THR A 181 7.49 17.13 0.26
CA THR A 181 8.76 16.39 0.31
C THR A 181 9.95 17.17 -0.24
N GLY A 182 9.71 18.34 -0.84
CA GLY A 182 10.76 19.21 -1.38
C GLY A 182 11.48 18.62 -2.60
N ILE A 183 10.84 17.69 -3.32
CA ILE A 183 11.39 17.09 -4.55
C ILE A 183 11.09 18.00 -5.75
N CYS A 184 9.92 18.62 -5.74
CA CYS A 184 9.49 19.55 -6.79
C CYS A 184 9.03 20.86 -6.14
N LYS A 185 9.32 21.98 -6.80
CA LYS A 185 8.66 23.25 -6.51
C LYS A 185 7.28 23.23 -7.16
N VAL A 186 6.26 23.50 -6.35
CA VAL A 186 4.85 23.42 -6.76
C VAL A 186 4.22 24.79 -6.62
N ASP A 187 3.62 25.28 -7.71
CA ASP A 187 2.87 26.53 -7.71
C ASP A 187 1.43 26.29 -8.14
N GLN A 188 0.48 26.90 -7.43
CA GLN A 188 -0.92 26.93 -7.83
C GLN A 188 -1.21 28.21 -8.61
N THR A 189 -1.82 28.08 -9.79
CA THR A 189 -2.30 29.20 -10.61
C THR A 189 -3.74 28.96 -11.03
N GLU A 190 -4.42 29.98 -11.57
CA GLU A 190 -5.79 29.85 -12.10
C GLU A 190 -5.92 28.79 -13.20
N LYS A 191 -4.84 28.51 -13.94
CA LYS A 191 -4.79 27.52 -15.03
C LYS A 191 -4.45 26.09 -14.55
N GLY A 192 -4.27 25.90 -13.24
CA GLY A 192 -3.97 24.61 -12.59
C GLY A 192 -2.61 24.57 -11.88
N TRP A 193 -2.19 23.35 -11.51
CA TRP A 193 -0.95 23.08 -10.78
C TRP A 193 0.27 23.01 -11.71
N PHE A 194 1.30 23.79 -11.38
CA PHE A 194 2.59 23.76 -12.04
C PHE A 194 3.64 23.11 -11.14
N ILE A 195 4.51 22.32 -11.75
CA ILE A 195 5.60 21.60 -11.10
C ILE A 195 6.92 21.92 -11.79
N GLN A 196 7.96 22.03 -10.98
CA GLN A 196 9.34 22.22 -11.42
C GLN A 196 10.23 21.28 -10.60
N TYR A 197 11.00 20.43 -11.28
CA TYR A 197 11.90 19.49 -10.60
C TYR A 197 13.09 20.22 -9.98
N ILE A 198 13.44 19.87 -8.74
CA ILE A 198 14.62 20.40 -8.03
C ILE A 198 15.72 19.35 -8.14
N ASP A 199 16.69 19.59 -9.03
CA ASP A 199 17.84 18.70 -9.19
C ASP A 199 18.93 19.03 -8.17
N ARG A 200 18.90 18.36 -7.01
CA ARG A 200 19.93 18.48 -5.97
C ARG A 200 21.33 18.08 -6.46
N SER A 201 21.44 17.23 -7.48
CA SER A 201 22.73 16.77 -8.00
C SER A 201 23.43 17.81 -8.88
N LEU A 202 22.65 18.63 -9.61
CA LEU A 202 23.17 19.76 -10.38
C LEU A 202 23.63 20.90 -9.47
N GLU A 203 22.91 21.19 -8.39
CA GLU A 203 23.31 22.20 -7.41
C GLU A 203 24.63 21.79 -6.73
N GLU A 204 24.76 20.54 -6.28
CA GLU A 204 26.01 20.03 -5.70
C GLU A 204 27.17 20.03 -6.71
N ARG A 205 26.92 19.72 -8.00
CA ARG A 205 27.95 19.82 -9.05
C ARG A 205 28.34 21.26 -9.36
N ARG A 206 27.39 22.19 -9.37
CA ARG A 206 27.64 23.64 -9.55
C ARG A 206 28.42 24.20 -8.38
N GLU A 207 28.08 23.85 -7.15
CA GLU A 207 28.82 24.23 -5.95
C GLU A 207 30.23 23.65 -5.94
N LYS A 208 30.42 22.39 -6.38
CA LYS A 208 31.76 21.80 -6.53
C LYS A 208 32.58 22.48 -7.62
N MET A 209 31.98 22.78 -8.78
CA MET A 209 32.67 23.54 -9.83
C MET A 209 32.97 24.98 -9.40
N ALA A 210 32.05 25.65 -8.71
CA ALA A 210 32.26 26.99 -8.18
C ALA A 210 33.35 27.01 -7.10
N LYS A 211 33.39 26.00 -6.21
CA LYS A 211 34.48 25.84 -5.24
C LYS A 211 35.82 25.58 -5.93
N LYS A 212 35.83 24.75 -6.98
CA LYS A 212 37.03 24.49 -7.77
C LYS A 212 37.51 25.74 -8.50
N VAL A 213 36.63 26.45 -9.19
CA VAL A 213 36.95 27.73 -9.88
C VAL A 213 37.41 28.79 -8.88
N LYS A 214 36.80 28.88 -7.69
CA LYS A 214 37.26 29.79 -6.64
C LYS A 214 38.67 29.43 -6.17
N MET A 215 38.94 28.14 -5.96
CA MET A 215 40.26 27.67 -5.55
C MET A 215 41.32 27.88 -6.65
N ASP A 216 40.95 27.65 -7.91
CA ASP A 216 41.80 27.91 -9.08
C ASP A 216 42.06 29.43 -9.26
N MET A 217 41.08 30.29 -8.95
CA MET A 217 41.22 31.74 -8.97
C MET A 217 42.17 32.24 -7.88
N ASP A 218 42.02 31.71 -6.65
CA ASP A 218 42.93 32.01 -5.53
C ASP A 218 44.37 31.48 -5.80
N ASP A 219 44.52 30.37 -6.53
CA ASP A 219 45.82 29.82 -6.94
C ASP A 219 46.44 30.60 -8.12
N GLU A 220 45.66 31.05 -9.10
CA GLU A 220 46.13 31.96 -10.17
C GLU A 220 46.57 33.32 -9.63
N GLU A 221 45.85 33.88 -8.66
CA GLU A 221 46.21 35.13 -8.01
C GLU A 221 47.55 34.99 -7.26
N ARG A 222 47.73 33.89 -6.50
CA ARG A 222 49.02 33.55 -5.89
C ARG A 222 50.13 33.36 -6.93
N MET A 223 49.83 32.78 -8.09
CA MET A 223 50.81 32.56 -9.15
C MET A 223 51.21 33.88 -9.84
N ARG A 224 50.27 34.80 -10.06
CA ARG A 224 50.55 36.14 -10.60
C ARG A 224 51.43 36.96 -9.65
N ASP A 225 51.19 36.89 -8.34
CA ASP A 225 52.02 37.57 -7.36
C ASP A 225 53.46 37.04 -7.34
N VAL A 226 53.65 35.73 -7.50
CA VAL A 226 54.98 35.12 -7.58
C VAL A 226 55.70 35.55 -8.88
N ILE A 227 54.99 35.57 -10.01
CA ILE A 227 55.54 36.04 -11.29
C ILE A 227 55.90 37.53 -11.21
N MET A 228 55.06 38.36 -10.61
CA MET A 228 55.31 39.79 -10.44
C MET A 228 56.53 40.04 -9.56
N LYS A 229 56.66 39.32 -8.43
CA LYS A 229 57.85 39.40 -7.57
C LYS A 229 59.13 38.90 -8.24
N GLN A 230 59.04 37.90 -9.11
CA GLN A 230 60.19 37.44 -9.91
C GLN A 230 60.57 38.48 -10.98
N ALA A 231 59.60 39.10 -11.64
CA ALA A 231 59.82 40.16 -12.61
C ALA A 231 60.39 41.43 -11.95
N GLU A 232 59.95 41.78 -10.73
CA GLU A 232 60.48 42.88 -9.94
C GLU A 232 61.92 42.61 -9.53
N ARG A 233 62.23 41.42 -8.99
CA ARG A 233 63.60 41.01 -8.68
C ARG A 233 64.51 40.92 -9.91
N ALA A 234 63.95 40.57 -11.08
CA ALA A 234 64.70 40.58 -12.34
C ALA A 234 64.96 42.02 -12.81
N ARG A 235 63.97 42.92 -12.68
CA ARG A 235 64.11 44.36 -12.96
C ARG A 235 65.10 45.03 -12.00
N GLU A 236 65.11 44.67 -10.72
CA GLU A 236 66.07 45.17 -9.74
C GLU A 236 67.49 44.68 -10.04
N ARG A 237 67.66 43.40 -10.41
CA ARG A 237 68.97 42.90 -10.88
C ARG A 237 69.45 43.57 -12.17
N LEU A 238 68.55 43.88 -13.10
CA LEU A 238 68.86 44.62 -14.33
C LEU A 238 69.22 46.08 -14.03
N LYS A 239 68.57 46.70 -13.03
CA LYS A 239 68.93 48.03 -12.50
C LYS A 239 70.29 48.03 -11.80
N GLU A 240 70.63 46.97 -11.06
CA GLU A 240 71.94 46.80 -10.43
C GLU A 240 73.06 46.47 -11.42
N SER A 241 72.75 45.82 -12.56
CA SER A 241 73.73 45.52 -13.61
C SER A 241 73.96 46.65 -14.62
N GLY A 242 73.29 47.80 -14.47
CA GLY A 242 73.60 49.01 -15.25
C GLY A 242 73.12 49.01 -16.71
N GLU A 243 72.09 48.24 -17.06
CA GLU A 243 71.39 48.37 -18.35
C GLU A 243 69.95 48.83 -18.11
N LEU A 244 69.78 50.15 -18.00
CA LEU A 244 68.49 50.81 -18.13
C LEU A 244 68.52 51.61 -19.44
N GLU A 245 67.89 51.09 -20.49
CA GLU A 245 67.39 51.92 -21.58
C GLU A 245 65.87 52.02 -21.51
N GLU A 246 65.44 53.21 -21.94
CA GLU A 246 64.15 53.85 -21.81
C GLU A 246 62.99 53.12 -22.51
N GLU A 247 61.78 53.60 -22.23
CA GLU A 247 60.53 53.22 -22.90
C GLU A 247 60.72 52.99 -24.41
N ALA A 248 60.50 51.76 -24.87
CA ALA A 248 60.40 51.48 -26.29
C ALA A 248 59.07 52.03 -26.84
N SER A 249 59.14 53.28 -27.29
CA SER A 249 58.26 53.85 -28.31
C SER A 249 58.16 52.89 -29.50
N TYR A 250 56.92 52.55 -29.87
CA TYR A 250 56.59 51.70 -31.01
C TYR A 250 57.00 52.39 -32.31
N SER A 251 57.99 51.83 -33.04
CA SER A 251 58.33 52.26 -34.40
C SER A 251 57.60 51.37 -35.42
N GLU A 252 56.73 51.98 -36.21
CA GLU A 252 56.06 51.32 -37.34
C GLU A 252 57.08 50.91 -38.41
N LEU A 253 57.11 49.61 -38.73
CA LEU A 253 57.94 49.05 -39.80
C LEU A 253 57.32 49.37 -41.17
N LYS A 254 57.80 50.43 -41.84
CA LYS A 254 57.50 50.68 -43.25
C LYS A 254 58.24 49.66 -44.14
N LYS A 255 57.47 48.85 -44.86
CA LYS A 255 57.95 47.92 -45.87
C LYS A 255 58.49 48.68 -47.09
N SER A 256 59.70 48.34 -47.52
CA SER A 256 60.15 48.50 -48.90
C SER A 256 60.89 47.23 -49.33
N ASP A 257 60.23 46.52 -50.24
CA ASP A 257 60.66 45.54 -51.24
C ASP A 257 61.78 44.51 -50.94
N ASP A 258 61.34 43.25 -51.06
CA ASP A 258 62.10 42.07 -51.50
C ASP A 258 63.40 41.72 -50.77
N GLN A 259 63.27 41.16 -49.56
CA GLN A 259 64.23 40.17 -49.06
C GLN A 259 63.55 39.03 -48.29
N LYS A 260 63.85 37.81 -48.72
CA LYS A 260 63.34 36.54 -48.21
C LYS A 260 64.00 36.22 -46.85
N ILE A 261 63.23 36.24 -45.77
CA ILE A 261 63.70 35.85 -44.43
C ILE A 261 63.65 34.33 -44.30
N GLU A 262 64.81 33.67 -44.30
CA GLU A 262 64.96 32.23 -44.02
C GLU A 262 65.10 31.98 -42.51
N PHE A 263 64.15 31.25 -41.92
CA PHE A 263 64.24 30.76 -40.55
C PHE A 263 65.11 29.50 -40.48
N LYS A 264 66.35 29.61 -40.00
CA LYS A 264 67.21 28.46 -39.68
C LYS A 264 66.91 27.94 -38.27
N LEU A 265 65.99 26.99 -38.18
CA LEU A 265 65.82 26.12 -37.00
C LEU A 265 66.94 25.07 -36.95
N PRO A 266 67.66 24.90 -35.82
CA PRO A 266 68.69 23.87 -35.70
C PRO A 266 68.08 22.46 -35.67
N LYS A 267 68.59 21.57 -36.53
CA LYS A 267 68.24 20.14 -36.56
C LYS A 267 68.86 19.42 -35.35
N MET A 268 68.03 18.85 -34.49
CA MET A 268 68.46 17.92 -33.45
C MET A 268 68.93 16.61 -34.09
N VAL A 269 70.17 16.23 -33.77
CA VAL A 269 70.76 14.92 -34.03
C VAL A 269 70.19 13.91 -33.01
N PRO A 270 69.87 12.67 -33.41
CA PRO A 270 69.24 11.70 -32.52
C PRO A 270 70.28 11.08 -31.57
N VAL A 271 70.04 11.19 -30.26
CA VAL A 271 70.78 10.42 -29.24
C VAL A 271 69.96 9.18 -28.88
N LYS A 272 70.57 8.02 -29.08
CA LYS A 272 70.09 6.71 -28.65
C LYS A 272 70.17 6.63 -27.12
N ASP A 273 69.05 6.33 -26.48
CA ASP A 273 69.07 5.65 -25.18
C ASP A 273 68.08 4.49 -25.16
N LYS A 274 68.58 3.35 -24.68
CA LYS A 274 67.93 2.04 -24.73
C LYS A 274 66.95 1.89 -23.57
N LEU A 275 65.68 1.66 -23.86
CA LEU A 275 64.74 1.04 -22.92
C LEU A 275 63.99 -0.09 -23.63
N LYS A 276 64.13 -1.31 -23.10
CA LYS A 276 63.37 -2.49 -23.52
C LYS A 276 62.06 -2.58 -22.72
N PRO A 277 60.92 -2.92 -23.35
CA PRO A 277 59.66 -3.20 -22.64
C PRO A 277 59.65 -4.60 -22.04
N LEU A 278 58.98 -4.79 -20.89
CA LEU A 278 58.58 -6.12 -20.43
C LEU A 278 57.09 -6.15 -20.09
N GLU A 279 56.37 -7.00 -20.81
CA GLU A 279 55.00 -7.44 -20.55
C GLU A 279 54.96 -8.34 -19.31
N ILE A 280 53.90 -8.22 -18.50
CA ILE A 280 53.57 -9.18 -17.45
C ILE A 280 52.17 -9.72 -17.74
N LEU A 281 52.11 -10.98 -18.16
CA LEU A 281 50.93 -11.82 -18.17
C LEU A 281 51.27 -13.12 -17.43
N SER A 282 50.40 -13.44 -16.46
CA SER A 282 49.99 -14.78 -16.02
C SER A 282 51.01 -15.93 -16.02
N ASN A 283 51.22 -16.55 -14.86
CA ASN A 283 50.73 -17.92 -14.64
C ASN A 283 50.91 -18.40 -13.19
N ALA A 284 49.89 -19.11 -12.73
CA ALA A 284 49.88 -19.90 -11.52
C ALA A 284 50.64 -21.22 -11.72
N ALA A 285 51.32 -21.70 -10.67
CA ALA A 285 51.19 -23.06 -10.10
C ALA A 285 52.48 -23.51 -9.37
N ARG A 286 52.28 -23.88 -8.08
CA ARG A 286 52.88 -25.00 -7.33
C ARG A 286 54.39 -25.29 -7.47
N SER A 287 55.13 -25.23 -6.36
CA SER A 287 55.40 -26.41 -5.50
C SER A 287 56.35 -26.07 -4.34
N SER A 288 56.13 -26.80 -3.25
CA SER A 288 56.85 -26.93 -1.98
C SER A 288 58.39 -27.00 -2.04
N THR A 289 59.08 -26.44 -1.02
CA THR A 289 59.90 -27.18 -0.02
C THR A 289 60.54 -26.26 1.04
N ASP A 290 60.44 -26.73 2.29
CA ASP A 290 61.36 -26.66 3.45
C ASP A 290 61.96 -25.34 4.04
N ARG A 291 61.54 -25.14 5.30
CA ARG A 291 62.33 -24.96 6.55
C ARG A 291 63.08 -23.63 6.87
N LYS A 292 62.50 -22.98 7.90
CA LYS A 292 63.08 -22.49 9.18
C LYS A 292 64.35 -21.62 9.16
N PHE A 293 64.22 -20.40 9.69
CA PHE A 293 65.10 -19.93 10.77
C PHE A 293 64.41 -18.91 11.69
N ASP A 294 64.81 -18.94 12.96
CA ASP A 294 64.20 -18.35 14.15
C ASP A 294 64.35 -16.83 14.32
N LYS A 295 63.47 -16.27 15.18
CA LYS A 295 63.38 -14.88 15.66
C LYS A 295 64.67 -14.37 16.34
N PRO A 296 64.81 -13.03 16.49
CA PRO A 296 64.53 -12.45 17.81
C PRO A 296 63.59 -11.24 17.81
N SER A 297 62.97 -11.08 18.97
CA SER A 297 61.98 -10.12 19.42
C SER A 297 62.44 -8.65 19.44
N THR A 298 61.52 -7.72 19.14
CA THR A 298 61.22 -6.57 20.02
C THR A 298 59.95 -5.84 19.56
N SER A 299 59.23 -5.33 20.53
CA SER A 299 57.87 -4.79 20.53
C SER A 299 57.67 -3.50 19.75
N LYS A 300 56.69 -3.47 18.85
CA LYS A 300 55.80 -2.34 18.52
C LYS A 300 54.53 -2.91 17.89
N SER A 301 53.37 -2.63 18.47
CA SER A 301 52.06 -3.05 17.96
C SER A 301 51.76 -2.32 16.65
N VAL A 302 52.05 -2.96 15.53
CA VAL A 302 51.73 -2.48 14.19
C VAL A 302 50.25 -2.76 13.92
N THR A 303 49.43 -1.71 13.82
CA THR A 303 48.09 -1.79 13.24
C THR A 303 48.23 -2.28 11.79
N ARG A 304 47.59 -3.40 11.48
CA ARG A 304 47.54 -3.92 10.11
C ARG A 304 46.87 -2.90 9.19
N PRO A 305 47.35 -2.69 7.95
CA PRO A 305 46.60 -1.93 6.97
C PRO A 305 45.27 -2.65 6.72
N LYS A 306 44.16 -1.89 6.77
CA LYS A 306 42.80 -2.44 6.69
C LYS A 306 42.54 -3.05 5.31
N SER A 307 41.82 -4.17 5.27
CA SER A 307 41.42 -4.83 4.03
C SER A 307 40.30 -4.04 3.33
N ALA A 308 40.22 -4.08 2.01
CA ALA A 308 39.13 -3.46 1.24
C ALA A 308 37.72 -3.91 1.69
N LEU A 309 37.61 -5.11 2.25
CA LEU A 309 36.36 -5.60 2.85
C LEU A 309 36.05 -4.98 4.22
N ASP A 310 37.07 -4.61 4.98
CA ASP A 310 36.91 -3.95 6.28
C ASP A 310 36.55 -2.47 6.10
N GLU A 311 37.09 -1.81 5.07
CA GLU A 311 36.71 -0.44 4.69
C GLU A 311 35.24 -0.35 4.24
N ILE A 312 34.74 -1.33 3.47
CA ILE A 312 33.33 -1.39 3.04
C ILE A 312 32.41 -1.61 4.25
N LYS A 313 32.80 -2.48 5.18
CA LYS A 313 32.03 -2.72 6.42
C LYS A 313 31.99 -1.50 7.31
N GLU A 314 33.13 -0.83 7.52
CA GLU A 314 33.20 0.42 8.29
C GLU A 314 32.36 1.53 7.65
N ALA A 315 32.38 1.66 6.31
CA ALA A 315 31.54 2.61 5.59
C ALA A 315 30.03 2.30 5.76
N GLU A 316 29.64 1.03 5.72
CA GLU A 316 28.27 0.60 5.96
C GLU A 316 27.83 0.87 7.42
N GLU A 317 28.74 0.68 8.38
CA GLU A 317 28.50 1.00 9.79
C GLU A 317 28.34 2.49 10.02
N MET A 318 29.21 3.32 9.46
CA MET A 318 29.07 4.78 9.53
C MET A 318 27.79 5.27 8.86
N TYR A 319 27.36 4.61 7.77
CA TYR A 319 26.08 4.91 7.13
C TYR A 319 24.89 4.52 8.02
N LYS A 320 24.93 3.33 8.63
CA LYS A 320 23.92 2.89 9.60
C LYS A 320 23.89 3.79 10.83
N GLU A 321 25.03 4.24 11.32
CA GLU A 321 25.14 5.16 12.44
C GLU A 321 24.48 6.51 12.11
N LYS A 322 24.81 7.12 10.97
CA LYS A 322 24.17 8.37 10.51
C LYS A 322 22.66 8.24 10.32
N LYS A 323 22.18 7.07 9.88
CA LYS A 323 20.76 6.81 9.67
C LYS A 323 19.99 6.53 10.97
N ASN A 324 20.62 5.81 11.90
CA ASN A 324 19.97 5.31 13.12
C ASN A 324 20.16 6.22 14.33
N ARG A 325 21.06 7.22 14.27
CA ARG A 325 21.23 8.22 15.32
C ARG A 325 20.07 9.21 15.29
N THR A 326 19.14 9.05 16.24
CA THR A 326 17.93 9.86 16.37
C THR A 326 17.94 10.66 17.66
N ARG A 327 17.25 11.82 17.70
CA ARG A 327 17.16 12.65 18.92
C ARG A 327 16.45 11.97 20.10
N CYS A 328 15.67 10.93 19.84
CA CYS A 328 14.95 10.15 20.86
C CYS A 328 15.70 8.83 21.17
N TRP A 329 16.30 8.74 22.35
CA TRP A 329 16.97 7.51 22.83
C TRP A 329 16.09 6.65 23.76
N LEU A 330 14.87 7.10 24.09
CA LEU A 330 13.99 6.36 24.99
C LEU A 330 13.50 5.05 24.37
N HIS A 331 13.52 3.97 25.15
CA HIS A 331 13.03 2.66 24.75
C HIS A 331 12.26 2.01 25.91
N PRO A 332 11.12 1.34 25.68
CA PRO A 332 10.43 0.59 26.74
C PRO A 332 11.30 -0.55 27.28
N GLY A 333 11.26 -0.79 28.59
CA GLY A 333 11.99 -1.87 29.28
C GLY A 333 13.42 -1.54 29.73
N ILE A 334 13.85 -0.28 29.56
CA ILE A 334 15.15 0.20 30.08
C ILE A 334 15.00 0.82 31.47
N VAL A 335 16.08 0.82 32.25
CA VAL A 335 16.15 1.51 33.55
C VAL A 335 16.80 2.87 33.38
N VAL A 336 16.10 3.93 33.73
CA VAL A 336 16.61 5.30 33.71
C VAL A 336 16.63 5.91 35.10
N LYS A 337 17.48 6.91 35.29
CA LYS A 337 17.58 7.69 36.52
C LYS A 337 17.01 9.09 36.31
N ILE A 338 16.19 9.57 37.24
CA ILE A 338 15.61 10.91 37.20
C ILE A 338 16.58 11.90 37.87
N ILE A 339 16.98 12.97 37.18
CA ILE A 339 17.92 13.98 37.74
C ILE A 339 17.19 15.26 38.17
N SER A 340 16.04 15.56 37.59
CA SER A 340 15.39 16.85 37.78
C SER A 340 14.57 16.90 39.08
N LYS A 341 14.86 17.89 39.93
CA LYS A 341 14.08 18.21 41.13
C LYS A 341 12.66 18.73 40.85
N ARG A 342 12.34 19.08 39.58
CA ARG A 342 11.03 19.64 39.18
C ARG A 342 9.86 18.69 39.40
N TYR A 343 10.12 17.38 39.40
CA TYR A 343 9.09 16.36 39.58
C TYR A 343 8.89 15.98 41.06
N GLY A 344 9.62 16.62 41.98
CA GLY A 344 9.57 16.40 43.42
C GLY A 344 10.95 16.03 43.97
N GLU A 345 11.31 16.56 45.14
CA GLU A 345 12.62 16.28 45.77
C GLU A 345 12.82 14.79 46.07
N ARG A 346 11.73 14.08 46.36
CA ARG A 346 11.69 12.63 46.61
C ARG A 346 11.98 11.78 45.37
N LEU A 347 11.82 12.34 44.17
CA LEU A 347 12.04 11.62 42.90
C LEU A 347 13.40 11.91 42.28
N ASN A 348 14.19 12.79 42.88
CA ASN A 348 15.53 13.09 42.40
C ASN A 348 16.48 11.94 42.76
N ASN A 349 17.25 11.48 41.78
CA ASN A 349 18.16 10.33 41.81
C ASN A 349 17.48 8.96 41.94
N GLU A 350 16.16 8.90 41.95
CA GLU A 350 15.42 7.65 41.92
C GLU A 350 15.54 6.97 40.55
N LYS A 351 15.53 5.62 40.58
CA LYS A 351 15.60 4.78 39.39
C LYS A 351 14.21 4.30 39.02
N GLY A 352 13.87 4.40 37.74
CA GLY A 352 12.60 3.95 37.21
C GLY A 352 12.76 3.07 35.98
N VAL A 353 11.85 2.13 35.79
CA VAL A 353 11.73 1.33 34.57
C VAL A 353 10.80 2.06 33.61
N VAL A 354 11.22 2.25 32.36
CA VAL A 354 10.39 2.84 31.31
C VAL A 354 9.32 1.81 30.89
N THR A 355 8.06 2.08 31.19
CA THR A 355 6.94 1.22 30.79
C THR A 355 6.42 1.56 29.40
N ASN A 356 6.30 2.85 29.09
CA ASN A 356 5.81 3.34 27.80
C ASN A 356 6.44 4.70 27.46
N VAL A 357 6.57 5.02 26.16
CA VAL A 357 7.06 6.31 25.67
C VAL A 357 5.93 7.01 24.92
N LYS A 358 5.50 8.17 25.43
CA LYS A 358 4.46 9.01 24.82
C LYS A 358 5.11 10.12 24.00
N GLU A 359 4.58 10.35 22.80
CA GLU A 359 4.94 11.47 21.91
C GLU A 359 6.44 11.63 21.62
N GLU A 360 7.19 10.52 21.65
CA GLU A 360 8.64 10.46 21.38
C GLU A 360 9.51 11.37 22.27
N ARG A 361 8.96 11.94 23.36
CA ARG A 361 9.63 12.89 24.26
C ARG A 361 9.38 12.65 25.74
N PHE A 362 8.29 11.97 26.08
CA PHE A 362 7.91 11.68 27.46
C PHE A 362 8.02 10.18 27.74
N ALA A 363 8.72 9.82 28.81
CA ALA A 363 8.75 8.46 29.33
C ALA A 363 7.78 8.33 30.50
N CYS A 364 6.93 7.32 30.46
CA CYS A 364 6.21 6.84 31.64
C CYS A 364 7.12 5.87 32.39
N LEU A 365 7.47 6.24 33.62
CA LEU A 365 8.35 5.50 34.50
C LEU A 365 7.55 4.85 35.61
N GLN A 366 7.89 3.62 35.94
CA GLN A 366 7.50 2.96 37.18
C GLN A 366 8.72 2.95 38.09
N LEU A 367 8.61 3.53 39.29
CA LEU A 367 9.74 3.62 40.21
C LEU A 367 10.12 2.22 40.72
N LEU A 368 11.43 1.97 40.91
CA LEU A 368 11.87 0.73 41.55
C LEU A 368 11.58 0.71 43.06
N SER A 369 11.43 1.89 43.67
CA SER A 369 11.18 2.05 45.11
C SER A 369 9.72 1.83 45.48
N ASP A 370 8.78 2.27 44.64
CA ASP A 370 7.33 2.09 44.80
C ASP A 370 6.70 1.59 43.49
N GLU A 371 6.30 0.32 43.44
CA GLU A 371 5.77 -0.31 42.22
C GLU A 371 4.44 0.30 41.74
N ASP A 372 3.65 0.92 42.62
CA ASP A 372 2.35 1.51 42.29
C ASP A 372 2.44 2.95 41.74
N THR A 373 3.58 3.62 41.90
CA THR A 373 3.73 5.02 41.50
C THR A 373 4.28 5.11 40.07
N THR A 374 3.44 5.61 39.15
CA THR A 374 3.84 5.91 37.77
C THR A 374 4.04 7.41 37.56
N VAL A 375 5.18 7.79 36.98
CA VAL A 375 5.56 9.20 36.79
C VAL A 375 5.86 9.43 35.31
N THR A 376 5.35 10.52 34.73
CA THR A 376 5.67 10.90 33.36
C THR A 376 6.75 11.98 33.36
N VAL A 377 7.92 11.67 32.79
CA VAL A 377 9.11 12.55 32.81
C VAL A 377 9.60 12.78 31.39
N GLU A 378 10.05 13.99 31.09
CA GLU A 378 10.59 14.34 29.78
C GLU A 378 12.03 13.82 29.62
N GLN A 379 12.41 13.41 28.40
CA GLN A 379 13.72 12.82 28.07
C GLN A 379 14.93 13.64 28.59
N LYS A 380 14.84 14.97 28.57
CA LYS A 380 15.91 15.89 29.02
C LYS A 380 16.20 15.85 30.52
N HIS A 381 15.36 15.15 31.29
CA HIS A 381 15.49 15.02 32.74
C HIS A 381 15.84 13.60 33.18
N LEU A 382 16.21 12.74 32.22
CA LEU A 382 16.53 11.34 32.40
C LEU A 382 17.97 11.05 31.99
N GLU A 383 18.60 10.11 32.70
CA GLU A 383 19.96 9.61 32.43
C GLU A 383 19.94 8.10 32.26
N THR A 384 20.78 7.59 31.37
CA THR A 384 20.97 6.14 31.16
C THR A 384 21.65 5.52 32.38
N VAL A 385 21.20 4.33 32.79
CA VAL A 385 21.82 3.60 33.90
C VAL A 385 22.67 2.47 33.34
N ILE A 386 23.94 2.40 33.71
CA ILE A 386 24.83 1.31 33.29
C ILE A 386 24.86 0.23 34.38
N PRO A 387 24.61 -1.05 34.04
CA PRO A 387 24.67 -2.14 35.02
C PRO A 387 26.12 -2.57 35.29
N ALA A 388 26.30 -3.47 36.28
CA ALA A 388 27.59 -4.11 36.51
C ALA A 388 28.04 -4.96 35.30
N LEU A 389 29.34 -5.28 35.26
CA LEU A 389 29.93 -6.12 34.22
C LEU A 389 29.18 -7.45 34.05
N ASN A 390 29.16 -7.95 32.82
CA ASN A 390 28.47 -9.19 32.39
C ASN A 390 26.94 -9.16 32.54
N ARG A 391 26.32 -7.99 32.64
CA ARG A 391 24.86 -7.84 32.59
C ARG A 391 24.37 -7.39 31.21
N THR A 392 23.10 -7.62 30.96
CA THR A 392 22.43 -7.24 29.71
C THR A 392 22.14 -5.75 29.65
N VAL A 393 22.56 -5.12 28.55
CA VAL A 393 22.29 -3.73 28.19
C VAL A 393 21.53 -3.69 26.86
N LEU A 394 20.80 -2.62 26.64
CA LEU A 394 20.16 -2.29 25.37
C LEU A 394 20.93 -1.13 24.73
N ILE A 395 21.25 -1.26 23.44
CA ILE A 395 21.81 -0.17 22.64
C ILE A 395 20.65 0.76 22.29
N VAL A 396 20.59 1.93 22.92
CA VAL A 396 19.48 2.88 22.78
C VAL A 396 19.65 3.81 21.58
N ASN A 397 20.89 3.95 21.09
CA ASN A 397 21.23 4.85 20.00
C ASN A 397 22.52 4.39 19.28
N GLY A 398 22.76 4.89 18.07
CA GLY A 398 23.88 4.47 17.21
C GLY A 398 23.53 3.40 16.17
N ALA A 399 24.54 2.79 15.52
CA ALA A 399 24.35 1.89 14.38
C ALA A 399 23.45 0.67 14.68
N TYR A 400 23.47 0.19 15.93
CA TYR A 400 22.81 -1.03 16.39
C TYR A 400 21.63 -0.76 17.33
N ARG A 401 20.99 0.41 17.21
CA ARG A 401 19.83 0.82 18.02
C ARG A 401 18.75 -0.28 18.10
N GLY A 402 18.33 -0.60 19.33
CA GLY A 402 17.32 -1.61 19.65
C GLY A 402 17.87 -3.04 19.85
N GLN A 403 19.18 -3.26 19.67
CA GLN A 403 19.78 -4.58 19.90
C GLN A 403 20.22 -4.75 21.35
N LYS A 404 20.05 -5.98 21.88
CA LYS A 404 20.54 -6.36 23.21
C LYS A 404 22.00 -6.80 23.13
N ALA A 405 22.78 -6.36 24.12
CA ALA A 405 24.19 -6.69 24.25
C ALA A 405 24.56 -7.03 25.69
N THR A 406 25.69 -7.71 25.89
CA THR A 406 26.30 -7.95 27.19
C THR A 406 27.44 -6.95 27.39
N LEU A 407 27.47 -6.31 28.55
CA LEU A 407 28.54 -5.38 28.93
C LEU A 407 29.80 -6.17 29.34
N GLU A 408 30.91 -6.01 28.63
CA GLU A 408 32.17 -6.73 28.92
C GLU A 408 33.16 -5.90 29.72
N SER A 409 33.40 -4.67 29.29
CA SER A 409 34.33 -3.75 29.95
C SER A 409 33.80 -2.33 29.96
N VAL A 410 34.21 -1.57 30.96
CA VAL A 410 33.77 -0.21 31.22
C VAL A 410 35.02 0.65 31.41
N ASN A 411 35.14 1.73 30.67
CA ASN A 411 36.26 2.67 30.73
C ASN A 411 35.77 4.01 31.28
N GLU A 412 35.99 4.21 32.58
CA GLU A 412 35.56 5.41 33.30
C GLU A 412 36.27 6.69 32.82
N LYS A 413 37.49 6.59 32.27
CA LYS A 413 38.24 7.76 31.81
C LYS A 413 37.68 8.37 30.53
N ASN A 414 37.10 7.53 29.67
CA ASN A 414 36.60 7.94 28.36
C ASN A 414 35.06 7.90 28.28
N TYR A 415 34.36 7.64 29.40
CA TYR A 415 32.91 7.44 29.44
C TYR A 415 32.40 6.48 28.36
N SER A 416 33.17 5.41 28.12
CA SER A 416 32.91 4.44 27.06
C SER A 416 32.93 3.01 27.57
N ALA A 417 32.18 2.14 26.91
CA ALA A 417 32.07 0.73 27.27
C ALA A 417 32.25 -0.17 26.05
N SER A 418 32.73 -1.39 26.30
CA SER A 418 32.77 -2.44 25.28
C SER A 418 31.60 -3.39 25.50
N VAL A 419 30.77 -3.55 24.47
CA VAL A 419 29.54 -4.36 24.53
C VAL A 419 29.54 -5.43 23.43
N ARG A 420 29.15 -6.65 23.77
CA ARG A 420 29.01 -7.75 22.81
C ARG A 420 27.55 -7.98 22.46
N ILE A 421 27.21 -7.92 21.17
CA ILE A 421 25.83 -8.12 20.71
C ILE A 421 25.35 -9.56 20.96
N CYS A 422 24.19 -9.71 21.61
CA CYS A 422 23.61 -11.02 21.95
C CYS A 422 22.56 -11.50 20.94
N GLU A 423 21.89 -10.60 20.23
CA GLU A 423 20.72 -10.88 19.38
C GLU A 423 20.90 -10.38 17.93
N GLY A 424 20.38 -11.12 16.95
CA GLY A 424 20.39 -10.74 15.53
C GLY A 424 21.43 -11.46 14.66
N VAL A 425 21.50 -11.07 13.38
CA VAL A 425 22.37 -11.67 12.35
C VAL A 425 23.87 -11.47 12.65
N ILE A 426 24.20 -10.52 13.53
CA ILE A 426 25.58 -10.10 13.87
C ILE A 426 25.91 -10.52 15.32
N ARG A 427 25.25 -11.56 15.84
CA ARG A 427 25.48 -12.09 17.19
C ARG A 427 26.95 -12.42 17.42
N GLY A 428 27.49 -11.99 18.56
CA GLY A 428 28.87 -12.27 18.99
C GLY A 428 29.88 -11.18 18.62
N ARG A 429 29.49 -10.17 17.83
CA ARG A 429 30.36 -9.02 17.52
C ARG A 429 30.61 -8.17 18.76
N LEU A 430 31.88 -7.79 18.95
CA LEU A 430 32.32 -6.85 19.97
C LEU A 430 32.29 -5.43 19.39
N LEU A 431 31.59 -4.53 20.08
CA LEU A 431 31.64 -3.10 19.82
C LEU A 431 32.50 -2.46 20.90
N GLU A 432 33.64 -1.91 20.50
CA GLU A 432 34.55 -1.19 21.37
C GLU A 432 34.21 0.31 21.36
N ASN A 433 34.44 1.01 22.47
CA ASN A 433 34.25 2.46 22.62
C ASN A 433 32.82 2.99 22.40
N VAL A 434 31.79 2.28 22.88
CA VAL A 434 30.41 2.78 22.84
C VAL A 434 30.19 3.79 23.97
N GLU A 435 29.67 4.99 23.66
CA GLU A 435 29.38 6.05 24.63
C GLU A 435 28.30 5.62 25.63
N TYR A 436 28.41 6.06 26.90
CA TYR A 436 27.45 5.76 27.95
C TYR A 436 26.01 6.23 27.66
N GLU A 437 25.85 7.29 26.86
CA GLU A 437 24.55 7.79 26.43
C GLU A 437 23.85 6.85 25.44
N ASP A 438 24.61 6.02 24.73
CA ASP A 438 24.12 5.13 23.68
C ASP A 438 23.78 3.73 24.20
N ILE A 439 24.03 3.44 25.49
CA ILE A 439 23.72 2.17 26.15
C ILE A 439 22.95 2.35 27.45
N CYS A 440 22.01 1.46 27.73
CA CYS A 440 21.22 1.51 28.96
C CYS A 440 20.95 0.12 29.53
N LYS A 441 20.85 0.01 30.86
CA LYS A 441 20.50 -1.23 31.56
C LYS A 441 19.14 -1.72 31.09
N TRP A 442 19.10 -2.99 30.68
CA TRP A 442 17.88 -3.69 30.32
C TRP A 442 17.30 -4.39 31.55
N HIS A 443 16.05 -4.12 31.90
CA HIS A 443 15.36 -4.78 33.02
C HIS A 443 14.49 -5.97 32.56
N GLY A 444 14.14 -6.01 31.28
CA GLY A 444 13.18 -6.98 30.75
C GLY A 444 11.74 -6.58 31.03
N HIS A 445 10.79 -7.22 30.33
CA HIS A 445 9.39 -7.18 30.72
C HIS A 445 9.23 -8.16 31.89
N SER A 446 9.05 -7.67 33.12
CA SER A 446 8.66 -8.53 34.23
C SER A 446 7.35 -9.23 33.86
N SER A 447 7.39 -10.56 33.85
CA SER A 447 6.24 -11.45 33.63
C SER A 447 5.11 -11.22 34.65
N ALA A 448 5.35 -10.43 35.70
CA ALA A 448 4.39 -10.07 36.74
C ALA A 448 3.65 -8.75 36.51
N LEU A 449 4.12 -7.90 35.59
CA LEU A 449 3.36 -6.75 35.07
C LEU A 449 2.93 -7.06 33.66
N ARG A 450 1.92 -7.94 33.56
CA ARG A 450 0.85 -7.73 32.58
C ARG A 450 0.23 -6.38 32.94
N VAL A 451 0.89 -5.29 32.54
CA VAL A 451 0.20 -4.05 32.27
C VAL A 451 -1.00 -4.53 31.47
N LYS A 452 -2.22 -4.27 31.97
CA LYS A 452 -3.35 -4.09 31.08
C LYS A 452 -2.96 -2.89 30.21
N ILE A 453 -2.03 -3.09 29.27
CA ILE A 453 -2.27 -2.71 27.92
C ILE A 453 -3.60 -3.41 27.74
N VAL A 454 -4.68 -2.66 27.88
CA VAL A 454 -5.82 -2.94 27.06
C VAL A 454 -5.18 -2.92 25.68
N GLU A 455 -4.66 -4.07 25.26
CA GLU A 455 -4.59 -4.43 23.87
C GLU A 455 -6.04 -4.15 23.52
N ARG A 456 -6.30 -2.96 22.99
CA ARG A 456 -7.53 -2.74 22.26
C ARG A 456 -7.44 -3.88 21.29
N LYS A 457 -8.21 -4.94 21.57
CA LYS A 457 -8.16 -6.12 20.75
C LYS A 457 -8.41 -5.59 19.35
N SER A 458 -7.85 -6.22 18.31
CA SER A 458 -8.19 -5.82 16.94
C SER A 458 -9.71 -5.68 16.77
N GLU A 459 -10.49 -6.42 17.57
CA GLU A 459 -11.94 -6.30 17.78
C GLU A 459 -12.38 -4.94 18.36
N ASP A 460 -11.85 -4.45 19.48
CA ASP A 460 -12.23 -3.15 20.08
C ASP A 460 -11.93 -1.96 19.16
N TRP A 461 -10.82 -2.02 18.40
CA TRP A 461 -10.52 -1.02 17.37
C TRP A 461 -11.52 -1.12 16.20
N LYS A 462 -11.83 -2.34 15.73
CA LYS A 462 -12.82 -2.56 14.67
C LYS A 462 -14.20 -2.05 15.10
N ASP A 463 -14.56 -2.26 16.37
CA ASP A 463 -15.85 -1.86 16.90
C ASP A 463 -15.95 -0.36 17.18
N ALA A 464 -14.81 0.32 17.44
CA ALA A 464 -14.74 1.77 17.46
C ALA A 464 -14.92 2.36 16.06
N THR A 465 -14.22 1.84 15.05
CA THR A 465 -14.38 2.29 13.65
C THR A 465 -15.78 2.02 13.11
N LYS A 466 -16.40 0.89 13.46
CA LYS A 466 -17.80 0.60 13.10
C LYS A 466 -18.79 1.60 13.70
N ARG A 467 -18.60 1.96 14.97
CA ARG A 467 -19.43 2.99 15.63
C ARG A 467 -19.27 4.34 14.96
N GLU A 468 -18.04 4.76 14.69
CA GLU A 468 -17.77 6.01 13.97
C GLU A 468 -18.44 6.04 12.58
N THR A 469 -18.39 4.93 11.83
CA THR A 469 -19.09 4.83 10.53
C THR A 469 -20.62 4.88 10.66
N MET A 470 -21.17 4.34 11.74
CA MET A 470 -22.61 4.37 12.02
C MET A 470 -23.06 5.78 12.37
N ASP A 471 -22.30 6.49 13.21
CA ASP A 471 -22.59 7.87 13.62
C ASP A 471 -22.46 8.84 12.44
N SER A 472 -21.47 8.64 11.57
CA SER A 472 -21.35 9.42 10.33
C SER A 472 -22.52 9.18 9.38
N MET A 473 -22.97 7.94 9.23
CA MET A 473 -24.11 7.61 8.37
C MET A 473 -25.43 8.14 8.95
N SER A 474 -25.64 8.05 10.26
CA SER A 474 -26.85 8.56 10.90
C SER A 474 -26.97 10.08 10.74
N PHE A 475 -25.86 10.81 10.90
CA PHE A 475 -25.80 12.26 10.68
C PHE A 475 -26.19 12.65 9.24
N GLU A 476 -25.68 11.93 8.23
CA GLU A 476 -26.04 12.21 6.83
C GLU A 476 -27.50 11.87 6.51
N LEU A 477 -28.08 10.83 7.12
CA LEU A 477 -29.51 10.53 6.97
C LEU A 477 -30.40 11.60 7.60
N ASP A 478 -30.00 12.12 8.76
CA ASP A 478 -30.75 13.19 9.44
C ASP A 478 -30.70 14.47 8.60
N ARG A 479 -29.55 14.78 7.99
CA ARG A 479 -29.42 15.86 7.02
C ARG A 479 -30.28 15.66 5.75
N LEU A 480 -30.46 14.42 5.28
CA LEU A 480 -31.35 14.13 4.16
C LEU A 480 -32.82 14.35 4.53
N LEU A 481 -33.23 14.09 5.78
CA LEU A 481 -34.60 14.34 6.24
C LEU A 481 -34.97 15.82 6.16
N GLU A 482 -34.00 16.73 6.38
CA GLU A 482 -34.22 18.19 6.27
C GLU A 482 -34.61 18.62 4.85
N THR A 483 -34.27 17.84 3.82
CA THR A 483 -34.61 18.13 2.41
C THR A 483 -35.99 17.61 2.00
N SER A 484 -36.66 16.84 2.86
CA SER A 484 -37.92 16.17 2.53
C SER A 484 -39.14 17.08 2.68
N LEU A 485 -40.18 16.81 1.88
CA LEU A 485 -41.46 17.52 1.97
C LEU A 485 -42.20 17.12 3.26
N PRO A 486 -42.95 18.03 3.92
CA PRO A 486 -43.65 17.73 5.17
C PRO A 486 -44.63 16.55 5.09
N ALA A 487 -45.24 16.32 3.93
CA ALA A 487 -46.18 15.22 3.71
C ALA A 487 -45.52 13.83 3.70
N ASP A 488 -44.25 13.74 3.28
CA ASP A 488 -43.53 12.48 3.15
C ASP A 488 -42.55 12.22 4.31
N LEU A 489 -42.39 13.21 5.19
CA LEU A 489 -41.37 13.22 6.25
C LEU A 489 -41.54 12.04 7.22
N GLU A 490 -42.78 11.69 7.57
CA GLU A 490 -43.07 10.55 8.44
C GLU A 490 -42.71 9.21 7.77
N ASN A 491 -43.01 9.07 6.48
CA ASN A 491 -42.65 7.87 5.71
C ASN A 491 -41.13 7.72 5.61
N TRP A 492 -40.41 8.81 5.32
CA TRP A 492 -38.95 8.79 5.23
C TRP A 492 -38.27 8.49 6.57
N LYS A 493 -38.81 8.99 7.69
CA LYS A 493 -38.34 8.61 9.03
C LYS A 493 -38.41 7.11 9.27
N ILE A 494 -39.53 6.48 8.91
CA ILE A 494 -39.71 5.02 9.05
C ILE A 494 -38.69 4.27 8.17
N GLN A 495 -38.54 4.69 6.91
CA GLN A 495 -37.60 4.06 5.96
C GLN A 495 -36.15 4.20 6.43
N PHE A 496 -35.73 5.38 6.87
CA PHE A 496 -34.38 5.63 7.35
C PHE A 496 -34.09 4.94 8.68
N THR A 497 -35.07 4.84 9.57
CA THR A 497 -34.93 4.05 10.81
C THR A 497 -34.71 2.58 10.47
N GLY A 498 -35.53 2.00 9.59
CA GLY A 498 -35.34 0.62 9.14
C GLY A 498 -33.99 0.40 8.44
N PHE A 499 -33.51 1.38 7.68
CA PHE A 499 -32.18 1.33 7.08
C PHE A 499 -31.05 1.42 8.13
N LYS A 500 -31.17 2.30 9.13
CA LYS A 500 -30.22 2.40 10.25
C LYS A 500 -30.10 1.06 10.98
N ASP A 501 -31.22 0.42 11.28
CA ASP A 501 -31.26 -0.90 11.94
C ASP A 501 -30.62 -1.99 11.07
N LEU A 502 -30.93 -2.01 9.78
CA LEU A 502 -30.35 -2.97 8.84
C LEU A 502 -28.83 -2.79 8.71
N PHE A 503 -28.37 -1.55 8.64
CA PHE A 503 -26.95 -1.24 8.53
C PHE A 503 -26.19 -1.57 9.83
N ALA A 504 -26.77 -1.27 10.99
CA ALA A 504 -26.23 -1.67 12.28
C ALA A 504 -26.07 -3.19 12.36
N ARG A 505 -27.10 -3.95 11.94
CA ARG A 505 -27.04 -5.40 11.86
C ARG A 505 -25.99 -5.88 10.84
N PHE A 506 -25.87 -5.22 9.69
CA PHE A 506 -24.87 -5.55 8.67
C PHE A 506 -23.43 -5.42 9.21
N LEU A 507 -23.13 -4.40 10.03
CA LEU A 507 -21.80 -4.23 10.63
C LEU A 507 -21.49 -5.24 11.74
N GLN A 508 -22.51 -5.80 12.38
CA GLN A 508 -22.39 -6.78 13.46
C GLN A 508 -22.32 -8.23 12.95
N VAL A 509 -23.11 -8.56 11.92
CA VAL A 509 -23.28 -9.94 11.47
C VAL A 509 -22.03 -10.43 10.72
N LYS A 510 -21.47 -11.55 11.17
CA LYS A 510 -20.44 -12.29 10.42
C LYS A 510 -21.10 -13.00 9.23
N PRO A 511 -20.56 -12.89 8.00
CA PRO A 511 -21.21 -13.40 6.79
C PRO A 511 -21.19 -14.93 6.64
N THR A 512 -20.66 -15.66 7.62
CA THR A 512 -20.43 -17.10 7.53
C THR A 512 -21.29 -17.85 8.53
N VAL A 513 -22.07 -18.81 8.02
CA VAL A 513 -22.78 -19.80 8.82
C VAL A 513 -21.82 -20.93 9.20
N SER A 514 -21.89 -21.41 10.44
CA SER A 514 -21.13 -22.56 10.91
C SER A 514 -21.69 -23.84 10.31
N TRP A 515 -20.97 -24.44 9.35
CA TRP A 515 -21.39 -25.68 8.67
C TRP A 515 -21.73 -26.83 9.63
N ASN A 516 -20.99 -26.96 10.74
CA ASN A 516 -21.20 -28.01 11.74
C ASN A 516 -22.56 -27.91 12.47
N GLN A 517 -23.23 -26.76 12.39
CA GLN A 517 -24.54 -26.52 13.02
C GLN A 517 -25.70 -26.77 12.06
N ILE A 518 -25.42 -27.02 10.78
CA ILE A 518 -26.44 -27.31 9.77
C ILE A 518 -26.84 -28.78 9.91
N LYS A 519 -28.13 -29.03 10.10
CA LYS A 519 -28.72 -30.37 10.22
C LYS A 519 -29.82 -30.56 9.17
N PRO A 520 -30.04 -31.79 8.68
CA PRO A 520 -31.19 -32.08 7.84
C PRO A 520 -32.49 -31.78 8.60
N LEU A 521 -33.51 -31.31 7.87
CA LEU A 521 -34.81 -31.02 8.45
C LEU A 521 -35.48 -32.33 8.91
N PRO A 522 -36.24 -32.32 10.03
CA PRO A 522 -37.07 -33.46 10.41
C PRO A 522 -38.12 -33.77 9.35
N GLU A 523 -38.42 -35.06 9.14
CA GLU A 523 -39.35 -35.54 8.10
C GLU A 523 -40.76 -34.92 8.23
N GLU A 524 -41.22 -34.66 9.45
CA GLU A 524 -42.52 -34.03 9.75
C GLU A 524 -42.64 -32.55 9.34
N THR A 525 -41.51 -31.90 9.02
CA THR A 525 -41.48 -30.45 8.73
C THR A 525 -41.95 -30.13 7.32
N ILE A 526 -41.73 -31.06 6.38
CA ILE A 526 -42.09 -30.89 4.97
C ILE A 526 -43.11 -31.96 4.61
N LYS A 527 -44.36 -31.55 4.38
CA LYS A 527 -45.41 -32.46 3.93
C LYS A 527 -45.41 -32.55 2.39
N PRO A 528 -45.35 -33.76 1.81
CA PRO A 528 -45.57 -33.96 0.38
C PRO A 528 -46.92 -33.42 -0.06
N TYR A 529 -46.97 -32.80 -1.24
CA TYR A 529 -48.22 -32.26 -1.80
C TYR A 529 -49.27 -33.37 -2.05
N SER A 530 -48.83 -34.59 -2.36
CA SER A 530 -49.68 -35.78 -2.55
C SER A 530 -50.52 -36.14 -1.33
N ASP A 531 -50.06 -35.75 -0.14
CA ASP A 531 -50.66 -36.17 1.13
C ASP A 531 -51.74 -35.16 1.58
N LEU A 532 -51.92 -34.08 0.83
CA LEU A 532 -52.95 -33.08 1.07
C LEU A 532 -54.28 -33.57 0.49
N THR A 533 -55.31 -33.62 1.33
CA THR A 533 -56.67 -33.97 0.90
C THR A 533 -57.40 -32.76 0.33
N GLU A 534 -58.16 -32.97 -0.75
CA GLU A 534 -58.99 -31.93 -1.32
C GLU A 534 -60.17 -31.60 -0.37
N PRO A 535 -60.28 -30.35 0.09
CA PRO A 535 -61.37 -29.94 0.98
C PRO A 535 -62.70 -29.81 0.23
N SER A 536 -63.80 -29.92 0.96
CA SER A 536 -65.13 -29.64 0.42
C SER A 536 -65.28 -28.19 -0.05
N MET A 537 -66.12 -27.97 -1.06
CA MET A 537 -66.34 -26.65 -1.68
C MET A 537 -66.75 -25.56 -0.68
N ASP A 538 -67.56 -25.90 0.33
CA ASP A 538 -67.96 -24.95 1.39
C ASP A 538 -66.76 -24.48 2.22
N LYS A 539 -65.85 -25.42 2.52
CA LYS A 539 -64.63 -25.13 3.26
C LYS A 539 -63.67 -24.29 2.41
N VAL A 540 -63.55 -24.57 1.11
CA VAL A 540 -62.78 -23.76 0.16
C VAL A 540 -63.27 -22.32 0.17
N ARG A 541 -64.58 -22.10 0.03
CA ARG A 541 -65.16 -20.75 0.03
C ARG A 541 -64.81 -19.96 1.30
N SER A 542 -64.97 -20.58 2.47
CA SER A 542 -64.67 -19.96 3.76
C SER A 542 -63.17 -19.65 3.99
N MET A 543 -62.29 -20.39 3.32
CA MET A 543 -60.83 -20.18 3.41
C MET A 543 -60.39 -19.10 2.41
N LEU A 544 -60.94 -19.11 1.20
CA LEU A 544 -60.66 -18.10 0.18
C LEU A 544 -61.10 -16.71 0.63
N SER A 545 -62.21 -16.59 1.37
CA SER A 545 -62.65 -15.31 1.93
C SER A 545 -61.69 -14.71 2.96
N LYS A 546 -60.72 -15.48 3.47
CA LYS A 546 -59.66 -15.02 4.38
C LYS A 546 -58.32 -14.80 3.67
N MET A 547 -58.25 -15.14 2.37
CA MET A 547 -57.02 -15.13 1.60
C MET A 547 -56.78 -13.77 0.95
N VAL A 548 -55.52 -13.35 0.89
CA VAL A 548 -55.04 -12.19 0.13
C VAL A 548 -53.92 -12.63 -0.79
N ILE A 549 -53.96 -12.20 -2.05
CA ILE A 549 -52.91 -12.54 -3.01
C ILE A 549 -51.95 -11.35 -3.13
N VAL A 550 -50.69 -11.56 -2.74
CA VAL A 550 -49.63 -10.54 -2.87
C VAL A 550 -48.70 -10.91 -4.01
N LYS A 551 -48.44 -9.98 -4.92
CA LYS A 551 -47.46 -10.13 -6.00
C LYS A 551 -46.34 -9.10 -5.88
N LEU A 552 -45.10 -9.58 -5.90
CA LEU A 552 -43.90 -8.72 -5.91
C LEU A 552 -43.71 -8.10 -7.30
N ASN A 553 -43.95 -6.79 -7.40
CA ASN A 553 -43.96 -6.05 -8.66
C ASN A 553 -42.87 -4.95 -8.72
N GLY A 554 -41.76 -5.14 -8.01
CA GLY A 554 -40.61 -4.23 -8.03
C GLY A 554 -39.67 -4.41 -9.23
N GLY A 555 -39.79 -5.49 -9.98
CA GLY A 555 -38.85 -5.87 -11.04
C GLY A 555 -39.08 -5.12 -12.36
N LEU A 556 -37.99 -4.65 -12.99
CA LEU A 556 -38.02 -4.07 -14.33
C LEU A 556 -37.74 -5.12 -15.41
N GLY A 557 -38.25 -4.86 -16.62
CA GLY A 557 -38.04 -5.65 -17.82
C GLY A 557 -36.67 -5.51 -18.50
N THR A 558 -35.71 -4.83 -17.87
CA THR A 558 -34.45 -4.41 -18.53
C THR A 558 -33.59 -5.58 -19.01
N THR A 559 -33.60 -6.71 -18.30
CA THR A 559 -32.90 -7.93 -18.73
C THR A 559 -33.50 -8.54 -19.99
N MET A 560 -34.76 -8.26 -20.29
CA MET A 560 -35.47 -8.67 -21.51
C MET A 560 -35.42 -7.60 -22.60
N GLY A 561 -34.71 -6.48 -22.39
CA GLY A 561 -34.64 -5.36 -23.33
C GLY A 561 -35.86 -4.44 -23.32
N CYS A 562 -36.83 -4.67 -22.42
CA CYS A 562 -38.03 -3.85 -22.30
C CYS A 562 -37.83 -2.72 -21.28
N LYS A 563 -38.42 -1.55 -21.56
CA LYS A 563 -38.50 -0.44 -20.60
C LYS A 563 -39.80 -0.56 -19.80
N GLY A 564 -39.73 -0.35 -18.49
CA GLY A 564 -40.89 -0.39 -17.59
C GLY A 564 -41.01 -1.65 -16.73
N PRO A 565 -42.11 -1.76 -15.96
CA PRO A 565 -42.38 -2.90 -15.07
C PRO A 565 -42.42 -4.23 -15.83
N LYS A 566 -41.81 -5.27 -15.28
CA LYS A 566 -41.80 -6.61 -15.88
C LYS A 566 -43.20 -7.20 -16.01
N SER A 567 -44.11 -6.82 -15.11
CA SER A 567 -45.51 -7.26 -15.11
C SER A 567 -46.30 -6.80 -16.34
N LEU A 568 -45.90 -5.68 -16.97
CA LEU A 568 -46.58 -5.09 -18.13
C LEU A 568 -46.03 -5.60 -19.47
N ILE A 569 -45.11 -6.57 -19.45
CA ILE A 569 -44.57 -7.17 -20.68
C ILE A 569 -45.58 -8.17 -21.23
N PRO A 570 -45.93 -8.11 -22.53
CA PRO A 570 -46.80 -9.09 -23.17
C PRO A 570 -46.10 -10.46 -23.22
N VAL A 571 -46.83 -11.50 -22.84
CA VAL A 571 -46.32 -12.88 -22.71
C VAL A 571 -46.96 -13.80 -23.73
N ARG A 572 -48.29 -13.81 -23.81
CA ARG A 572 -49.04 -14.74 -24.66
C ARG A 572 -50.30 -14.06 -25.19
N HIS A 573 -50.49 -14.07 -26.51
CA HIS A 573 -51.63 -13.43 -27.18
C HIS A 573 -51.84 -11.98 -26.72
N ASP A 574 -50.75 -11.21 -26.65
CA ASP A 574 -50.70 -9.83 -26.16
C ASP A 574 -51.16 -9.59 -24.71
N LEU A 575 -51.45 -10.66 -23.95
CA LEU A 575 -51.71 -10.58 -22.52
C LEU A 575 -50.40 -10.44 -21.74
N THR A 576 -50.36 -9.46 -20.85
CA THR A 576 -49.26 -9.23 -19.92
C THR A 576 -49.31 -10.18 -18.73
N PHE A 577 -48.23 -10.26 -17.94
CA PHE A 577 -48.25 -11.03 -16.69
C PHE A 577 -49.32 -10.53 -15.71
N LEU A 578 -49.56 -9.21 -15.69
CA LEU A 578 -50.60 -8.62 -14.87
C LEU A 578 -51.99 -9.05 -15.36
N ASP A 579 -52.25 -9.01 -16.67
CA ASP A 579 -53.51 -9.48 -17.26
C ASP A 579 -53.82 -10.92 -16.87
N LEU A 580 -52.85 -11.82 -17.04
CA LEU A 580 -53.00 -13.23 -16.71
C LEU A 580 -53.28 -13.45 -15.23
N THR A 581 -52.63 -12.69 -14.35
CA THR A 581 -52.87 -12.78 -12.90
C THR A 581 -54.26 -12.30 -12.55
N MET A 582 -54.71 -11.18 -13.13
CA MET A 582 -56.06 -10.66 -12.86
C MET A 582 -57.14 -11.61 -13.38
N GLN A 583 -56.97 -12.19 -14.57
CA GLN A 583 -57.90 -13.18 -15.12
C GLN A 583 -57.99 -14.44 -14.25
N GLN A 584 -56.86 -14.91 -13.71
CA GLN A 584 -56.86 -16.08 -12.81
C GLN A 584 -57.66 -15.81 -11.53
N ILE A 585 -57.51 -14.62 -10.94
CA ILE A 585 -58.19 -14.27 -9.69
C ILE A 585 -59.66 -13.95 -9.95
N GLU A 586 -59.97 -13.27 -11.05
CA GLU A 586 -61.36 -13.04 -11.49
C GLU A 586 -62.08 -14.38 -11.70
N HIS A 587 -61.45 -15.34 -12.37
CA HIS A 587 -62.01 -16.67 -12.54
C HIS A 587 -62.25 -17.39 -11.20
N LEU A 588 -61.33 -17.27 -10.25
CA LEU A 588 -61.50 -17.83 -8.90
C LEU A 588 -62.65 -17.17 -8.14
N ASN A 589 -62.75 -15.84 -8.19
CA ASN A 589 -63.80 -15.06 -7.56
C ASN A 589 -65.18 -15.43 -8.12
N LEU A 590 -65.29 -15.59 -9.44
CA LEU A 590 -66.54 -16.00 -10.11
C LEU A 590 -66.91 -17.46 -9.82
N THR A 591 -65.94 -18.37 -9.77
CA THR A 591 -66.19 -19.80 -9.57
C THR A 591 -66.63 -20.13 -8.14
N HIS A 592 -66.06 -19.42 -7.15
CA HIS A 592 -66.33 -19.68 -5.73
C HIS A 592 -67.22 -18.62 -5.05
N ASP A 593 -67.66 -17.61 -5.79
CA ASP A 593 -68.47 -16.48 -5.31
C ASP A 593 -67.84 -15.82 -4.06
N VAL A 594 -66.59 -15.38 -4.23
CA VAL A 594 -65.75 -14.71 -3.23
C VAL A 594 -65.09 -13.47 -3.84
N ASP A 595 -64.61 -12.56 -2.99
CA ASP A 595 -63.81 -11.39 -3.40
C ASP A 595 -62.42 -11.46 -2.77
N ILE A 596 -61.47 -12.01 -3.52
CA ILE A 596 -60.07 -12.12 -3.10
C ILE A 596 -59.32 -10.86 -3.56
N PRO A 597 -58.75 -10.06 -2.63
CA PRO A 597 -57.98 -8.88 -3.00
C PRO A 597 -56.60 -9.24 -3.56
N LEU A 598 -56.19 -8.50 -4.59
CA LEU A 598 -54.85 -8.53 -5.17
C LEU A 598 -54.04 -7.32 -4.71
N VAL A 599 -52.93 -7.57 -4.01
CA VAL A 599 -51.98 -6.54 -3.55
C VAL A 599 -50.73 -6.57 -4.42
N LEU A 600 -50.37 -5.43 -5.01
CA LEU A 600 -49.16 -5.29 -5.82
C LEU A 600 -48.06 -4.57 -5.05
N MET A 601 -47.02 -5.29 -4.64
CA MET A 601 -45.86 -4.69 -3.97
C MET A 601 -44.94 -4.04 -5.00
N ASN A 602 -45.20 -2.77 -5.29
CA ASN A 602 -44.43 -1.98 -6.25
C ASN A 602 -43.09 -1.48 -5.67
N SER A 603 -42.21 -1.02 -6.56
CA SER A 603 -41.01 -0.25 -6.21
C SER A 603 -41.17 1.19 -6.66
N PHE A 604 -40.28 2.08 -6.21
CA PHE A 604 -40.22 3.46 -6.70
C PHE A 604 -40.07 3.56 -8.23
N ASN A 605 -39.50 2.54 -8.89
CA ASN A 605 -39.36 2.50 -10.35
C ASN A 605 -40.60 2.00 -11.09
N THR A 606 -41.50 1.29 -10.40
CA THR A 606 -42.62 0.58 -11.04
C THR A 606 -43.98 1.12 -10.61
N ASP A 607 -44.06 1.87 -9.51
CA ASP A 607 -45.32 2.30 -8.91
C ASP A 607 -46.16 3.20 -9.83
N GLN A 608 -45.56 4.25 -10.39
CA GLN A 608 -46.29 5.19 -11.24
C GLN A 608 -46.83 4.54 -12.53
N ASP A 609 -46.02 3.69 -13.16
CA ASP A 609 -46.40 3.01 -14.40
C ASP A 609 -47.46 1.94 -14.14
N THR A 610 -47.33 1.20 -13.03
CA THR A 610 -48.33 0.20 -12.60
C THR A 610 -49.65 0.87 -12.27
N LYS A 611 -49.66 1.97 -11.51
CA LYS A 611 -50.88 2.75 -11.21
C LYS A 611 -51.56 3.29 -12.47
N ARG A 612 -50.80 3.68 -13.49
CA ARG A 612 -51.35 4.08 -14.79
C ARG A 612 -51.99 2.90 -15.52
N ALA A 613 -51.32 1.75 -15.54
CA ALA A 613 -51.85 0.53 -16.16
C ALA A 613 -53.12 0.01 -15.45
N LEU A 614 -53.19 0.13 -14.12
CA LEU A 614 -54.33 -0.32 -13.31
C LEU A 614 -55.66 0.35 -13.71
N ARG A 615 -55.62 1.55 -14.30
CA ARG A 615 -56.82 2.24 -14.81
C ARG A 615 -57.59 1.44 -15.87
N LYS A 616 -56.91 0.54 -16.60
CA LYS A 616 -57.52 -0.32 -17.60
C LYS A 616 -58.46 -1.37 -17.02
N TYR A 617 -58.28 -1.73 -15.75
CA TYR A 617 -59.00 -2.84 -15.11
C TYR A 617 -60.11 -2.40 -14.16
N ARG A 618 -60.57 -1.14 -14.26
CA ARG A 618 -61.63 -0.60 -13.40
C ARG A 618 -62.96 -1.38 -13.46
N ASN A 619 -63.18 -2.10 -14.56
CA ASN A 619 -64.41 -2.85 -14.80
C ASN A 619 -64.28 -4.34 -14.43
N VAL A 620 -63.08 -4.79 -14.00
CA VAL A 620 -62.84 -6.17 -13.57
C VAL A 620 -63.34 -6.32 -12.14
N LYS A 621 -64.03 -7.43 -11.84
CA LYS A 621 -64.62 -7.69 -10.52
C LYS A 621 -63.55 -8.16 -9.51
N LEU A 622 -62.56 -7.29 -9.27
CA LEU A 622 -61.39 -7.56 -8.45
C LEU A 622 -60.96 -6.32 -7.66
N SER A 623 -60.84 -6.45 -6.34
CA SER A 623 -60.25 -5.43 -5.48
C SER A 623 -58.72 -5.41 -5.59
N THR A 624 -58.15 -4.36 -6.20
CA THR A 624 -56.69 -4.19 -6.34
C THR A 624 -56.15 -3.11 -5.42
N HIS A 625 -55.12 -3.44 -4.64
CA HIS A 625 -54.49 -2.55 -3.66
C HIS A 625 -53.00 -2.32 -3.92
#